data_AF-H3HBI4-F1
#
_entry.id   AF-H3HBI4-F1
#
_cell.length_a   1.000
_cell.length_b   1.000
_cell.length_c   1.000
_cell.angle_alpha   90.00
_cell.angle_beta   90.00
_cell.angle_gamma   90.00
#
_symmetry.space_group_name_H-M   'P 1'
#
loop_
_entity.id
_entity.type
_entity.pdbx_description
1 polymer ?
#
loop_
_entity_poly.entity_id
_entity_poly.type
_entity_poly.pdbx_seq_one_letter_code
_entity_poly.pdbx_strand_id
1 'polypeptide(L)'
;MCVTQQEGSHESKANALCRVSAVDGENMLRNIISDFIVHQPEDGFHIVDPKTDIHGITAQQIANCKITMQQAQKKMLKYISSDTIVVGHSVYGDLASMRINHRRVIDTALIFRRKDGSPSRATPGLKDLTKFLLGFEMPQGHDSTVDAQASMMAAKYAARHETGRIIPSALELHGPRTKEPREEAIRLEANKEYTEAAKPTAVNAPVNEASYIDMAAMKKEGAGETASRKNGMSEAMIARSCRLRVHRIPKGISSRDIEKFFIENTQIVPAAVEKIAWLPNQNRGSCSVTFSTNAHAALAFESAKGPNGKTKVTNDSIGRPQKTIAVVNGIGKTYKNVALGVL
;
A
#
# COMPACT_ATOMS: atom_id res chain seq x y z
N MET A 1 4.69 9.94 7.09
CA MET A 1 4.81 11.29 7.70
C MET A 1 6.06 11.94 7.14
N CYS A 2 6.12 13.28 7.07
CA CYS A 2 7.31 14.05 6.69
C CYS A 2 7.75 14.97 7.83
N VAL A 3 8.91 15.62 7.67
CA VAL A 3 9.42 16.68 8.55
C VAL A 3 9.09 18.04 7.93
N THR A 4 8.42 18.90 8.69
CA THR A 4 8.20 20.30 8.32
C THR A 4 8.80 21.25 9.34
N GLN A 5 9.11 22.47 8.95
CA GLN A 5 9.64 23.51 9.82
C GLN A 5 8.91 24.83 9.57
N GLN A 6 8.60 25.55 10.64
CA GLN A 6 7.91 26.83 10.53
C GLN A 6 8.87 27.90 9.99
N GLU A 7 8.41 28.68 9.02
CA GLU A 7 9.15 29.78 8.42
C GLU A 7 9.60 30.79 9.49
N GLY A 8 10.88 31.18 9.45
CA GLY A 8 11.44 32.12 10.42
C GLY A 8 11.71 31.56 11.83
N SER A 9 11.52 30.25 12.05
CA SER A 9 11.81 29.59 13.33
C SER A 9 12.72 28.38 13.16
N HIS A 10 13.32 27.91 14.27
CA HIS A 10 14.02 26.63 14.32
C HIS A 10 13.11 25.46 14.77
N GLU A 11 11.80 25.70 14.93
CA GLU A 11 10.87 24.68 15.39
C GLU A 11 10.49 23.74 14.23
N SER A 12 10.84 22.46 14.38
CA SER A 12 10.53 21.42 13.39
C SER A 12 9.51 20.42 13.94
N LYS A 13 8.54 20.08 13.09
CA LYS A 13 7.57 19.01 13.30
C LYS A 13 8.06 17.78 12.56
N ALA A 14 8.66 16.84 13.29
CA ALA A 14 9.21 15.61 12.73
C ALA A 14 8.16 14.64 12.14
N ASN A 15 6.89 14.84 12.47
CA ASN A 15 5.79 13.89 12.25
C ASN A 15 4.58 14.55 11.54
N ALA A 16 4.82 15.46 10.60
CA ALA A 16 3.74 16.04 9.80
C ALA A 16 3.08 14.96 8.92
N LEU A 17 1.76 14.96 8.84
CA LEU A 17 1.01 13.93 8.14
C LEU A 17 1.12 14.12 6.61
N CYS A 18 1.63 13.11 5.90
CA CYS A 18 1.75 13.12 4.43
C CYS A 18 0.93 12.03 3.72
N ARG A 19 0.55 10.94 4.40
CA ARG A 19 -0.34 9.89 3.88
C ARG A 19 -1.05 9.22 5.04
N VAL A 20 -2.30 8.85 4.83
CA VAL A 20 -3.10 8.08 5.80
C VAL A 20 -3.89 7.01 5.08
N SER A 21 -3.91 5.80 5.65
CA SER A 21 -4.71 4.69 5.16
C SER A 21 -5.54 4.09 6.30
N ALA A 22 -6.74 3.62 5.98
CA ALA A 22 -7.61 2.86 6.88
C ALA A 22 -8.16 1.65 6.15
N VAL A 23 -8.26 0.53 6.87
CA VAL A 23 -8.79 -0.74 6.38
C VAL A 23 -9.92 -1.22 7.28
N ASP A 24 -10.81 -2.01 6.70
CA ASP A 24 -11.90 -2.66 7.43
C ASP A 24 -11.34 -3.77 8.33
N GLY A 25 -11.67 -3.75 9.62
CA GLY A 25 -11.16 -4.75 10.55
C GLY A 25 -11.60 -6.18 10.23
N GLU A 26 -12.79 -6.37 9.66
CA GLU A 26 -13.28 -7.70 9.29
C GLU A 26 -12.66 -8.16 7.98
N ASN A 27 -12.67 -7.28 6.97
CA ASN A 27 -12.23 -7.58 5.60
C ASN A 27 -10.93 -6.84 5.20
N MET A 28 -9.97 -6.72 6.11
CA MET A 28 -8.76 -5.89 5.99
C MET A 28 -7.96 -6.11 4.70
N LEU A 29 -7.91 -7.36 4.23
CA LEU A 29 -7.20 -7.73 3.01
C LEU A 29 -7.88 -7.15 1.77
N ARG A 30 -9.21 -7.11 1.75
CA ARG A 30 -10.05 -6.87 0.57
C ARG A 30 -10.61 -5.44 0.52
N ASN A 31 -10.80 -4.84 1.69
CA ASN A 31 -11.50 -3.58 1.85
C ASN A 31 -10.60 -2.51 2.49
N ILE A 32 -9.95 -1.73 1.63
CA ILE A 32 -9.28 -0.48 2.00
C ILE A 32 -10.34 0.62 2.00
N ILE A 33 -10.70 1.06 3.21
CA ILE A 33 -11.72 2.08 3.49
C ILE A 33 -11.26 3.43 2.98
N SER A 34 -9.99 3.75 3.20
CA SER A 34 -9.41 5.04 2.84
C SER A 34 -7.92 4.90 2.57
N ASP A 35 -7.41 5.57 1.55
CA ASP A 35 -5.97 5.73 1.32
C ASP A 35 -5.74 7.00 0.51
N PHE A 36 -5.04 7.98 1.08
CA PHE A 36 -4.74 9.23 0.39
C PHE A 36 -3.51 9.94 0.95
N ILE A 37 -2.82 10.68 0.07
CA ILE A 37 -1.79 11.65 0.45
C ILE A 37 -2.46 12.90 1.02
N VAL A 38 -1.79 13.55 1.96
CA VAL A 38 -2.20 14.82 2.57
C VAL A 38 -1.21 15.89 2.16
N HIS A 39 -1.74 17.02 1.71
CA HIS A 39 -0.97 18.19 1.35
C HIS A 39 -0.12 18.65 2.53
N GLN A 40 1.15 18.82 2.26
CA GLN A 40 2.11 19.49 3.13
C GLN A 40 2.98 20.39 2.23
N PRO A 41 3.58 21.44 2.79
CA PRO A 41 3.44 21.90 4.18
C PRO A 41 2.08 22.58 4.45
N GLU A 42 1.76 22.83 5.72
CA GLU A 42 0.71 23.80 6.08
C GLU A 42 1.22 25.24 5.86
N ASP A 43 0.31 26.21 5.74
CA ASP A 43 0.68 27.62 5.55
C ASP A 43 1.67 28.11 6.63
N GLY A 44 2.74 28.76 6.21
CA GLY A 44 3.83 29.23 7.10
C GLY A 44 4.83 28.14 7.49
N PHE A 45 4.80 26.97 6.85
CA PHE A 45 5.79 25.90 7.01
C PHE A 45 6.44 25.55 5.66
N HIS A 46 7.63 24.95 5.71
CA HIS A 46 8.26 24.29 4.56
C HIS A 46 8.61 22.84 4.89
N ILE A 47 8.72 21.98 3.86
CA ILE A 47 9.16 20.59 4.03
C ILE A 47 10.68 20.57 4.16
N VAL A 48 11.19 19.96 5.23
CA VAL A 48 12.62 19.75 5.47
C VAL A 48 13.04 18.38 4.96
N ASP A 49 12.26 17.34 5.27
CA ASP A 49 12.53 15.98 4.85
C ASP A 49 11.21 15.27 4.49
N PRO A 50 11.00 14.91 3.21
CA PRO A 50 9.80 14.18 2.79
C PRO A 50 9.77 12.73 3.31
N LYS A 51 10.88 12.18 3.83
CA LYS A 51 11.06 10.76 4.20
C LYS A 51 10.79 9.79 3.05
N THR A 52 11.18 10.18 1.84
CA THR A 52 11.00 9.38 0.61
C THR A 52 11.73 8.04 0.70
N ASP A 53 12.88 7.98 1.39
CA ASP A 53 13.62 6.75 1.69
C ASP A 53 12.80 5.74 2.49
N ILE A 54 11.90 6.22 3.35
CA ILE A 54 11.07 5.39 4.21
C ILE A 54 9.82 4.90 3.47
N HIS A 55 9.06 5.79 2.83
CA HIS A 55 7.73 5.47 2.29
C HIS A 55 7.56 5.70 0.78
N GLY A 56 8.61 6.13 0.08
CA GLY A 56 8.64 6.25 -1.39
C GLY A 56 7.78 7.37 -1.98
N ILE A 57 7.31 8.34 -1.17
CA ILE A 57 6.47 9.45 -1.64
C ILE A 57 7.36 10.69 -1.78
N THR A 58 7.40 11.27 -2.98
CA THR A 58 8.27 12.42 -3.25
C THR A 58 7.70 13.73 -2.69
N ALA A 59 8.57 14.72 -2.46
CA ALA A 59 8.16 16.05 -2.04
C ALA A 59 7.15 16.69 -3.02
N GLN A 60 7.33 16.49 -4.34
CA GLN A 60 6.39 17.00 -5.33
C GLN A 60 5.02 16.33 -5.24
N GLN A 61 4.96 15.02 -4.97
CA GLN A 61 3.67 14.32 -4.80
C GLN A 61 2.92 14.83 -3.58
N ILE A 62 3.64 15.11 -2.49
CA ILE A 62 3.08 15.67 -1.26
C ILE A 62 2.57 17.11 -1.51
N ALA A 63 3.39 17.96 -2.11
CA ALA A 63 3.05 19.36 -2.40
C ALA A 63 1.90 19.50 -3.42
N ASN A 64 1.86 18.65 -4.45
CA ASN A 64 0.81 18.71 -5.48
C ASN A 64 -0.53 18.10 -5.01
N CYS A 65 -0.55 17.45 -3.84
CA CYS A 65 -1.79 16.93 -3.30
C CYS A 65 -2.74 18.07 -2.92
N LYS A 66 -4.04 17.90 -3.19
CA LYS A 66 -5.07 18.92 -2.88
C LYS A 66 -5.80 18.67 -1.55
N ILE A 67 -5.52 17.55 -0.89
CA ILE A 67 -6.22 17.17 0.33
C ILE A 67 -5.54 17.86 1.50
N THR A 68 -6.18 18.89 2.06
CA THR A 68 -5.66 19.56 3.26
C THR A 68 -5.79 18.67 4.50
N MET A 69 -5.08 19.01 5.58
CA MET A 69 -5.20 18.31 6.87
C MET A 69 -6.66 18.27 7.37
N GLN A 70 -7.40 19.37 7.26
CA GLN A 70 -8.81 19.43 7.66
C GLN A 70 -9.69 18.49 6.82
N GLN A 71 -9.43 18.41 5.51
CA GLN A 71 -10.14 17.47 4.64
C GLN A 71 -9.78 16.01 4.95
N ALA A 72 -8.52 15.73 5.27
CA ALA A 72 -8.06 14.42 5.72
C ALA A 72 -8.81 13.99 6.99
N GLN A 73 -8.88 14.85 8.00
CA GLN A 73 -9.65 14.62 9.23
C GLN A 73 -11.11 14.33 8.93
N LYS A 74 -11.77 15.21 8.14
CA LYS A 74 -13.18 15.03 7.78
C LYS A 74 -13.43 13.72 7.04
N LYS A 75 -12.49 13.26 6.20
CA LYS A 75 -12.59 11.97 5.51
C LYS A 75 -12.46 10.79 6.48
N MET A 76 -11.51 10.85 7.42
CA MET A 76 -11.28 9.78 8.40
C MET A 76 -12.40 9.69 9.44
N LEU A 77 -12.90 10.83 9.93
CA LEU A 77 -13.99 10.89 10.92
C LEU A 77 -15.35 10.40 10.37
N LYS A 78 -15.48 10.14 9.06
CA LYS A 78 -16.64 9.42 8.53
C LYS A 78 -16.70 7.97 8.98
N TYR A 79 -15.57 7.39 9.34
CA TYR A 79 -15.42 5.99 9.72
C TYR A 79 -15.06 5.81 11.20
N ILE A 80 -14.57 6.87 11.85
CA ILE A 80 -14.18 6.88 13.25
C ILE A 80 -15.24 7.65 14.04
N SER A 81 -16.07 6.92 14.78
CA SER A 81 -16.98 7.47 15.79
C SER A 81 -16.43 7.19 17.20
N SER A 82 -17.10 7.71 18.24
CA SER A 82 -16.81 7.38 19.64
C SER A 82 -16.88 5.89 19.94
N ASP A 83 -17.63 5.13 19.13
CA ASP A 83 -17.82 3.70 19.33
C ASP A 83 -16.88 2.81 18.52
N THR A 84 -16.29 3.35 17.45
CA THR A 84 -15.30 2.64 16.64
C THR A 84 -14.08 2.27 17.48
N ILE A 85 -13.58 1.03 17.37
CA ILE A 85 -12.30 0.65 17.94
C ILE A 85 -11.22 0.87 16.88
N VAL A 86 -10.28 1.78 17.14
CA VAL A 86 -9.14 2.02 16.24
C VAL A 86 -8.02 1.04 16.59
N VAL A 87 -7.52 0.34 15.58
CA VAL A 87 -6.44 -0.65 15.76
C VAL A 87 -5.23 -0.20 14.96
N GLY A 88 -4.04 -0.28 15.55
CA GLY A 88 -2.79 0.08 14.89
C GLY A 88 -1.57 -0.40 15.67
N HIS A 89 -0.40 0.09 15.29
CA HIS A 89 0.87 -0.21 15.96
C HIS A 89 1.60 1.09 16.27
N SER A 90 1.79 1.41 17.56
CA SER A 90 2.24 2.73 18.02
C SER A 90 1.31 3.86 17.55
N VAL A 91 0.01 3.58 17.53
CA VAL A 91 -1.02 4.39 16.85
C VAL A 91 -1.25 5.76 17.48
N TYR A 92 -0.75 5.98 18.69
CA TYR A 92 -0.70 7.30 19.32
C TYR A 92 -0.04 8.34 18.40
N GLY A 93 1.08 7.98 17.76
CA GLY A 93 1.79 8.88 16.84
C GLY A 93 0.92 9.25 15.64
N ASP A 94 0.24 8.26 15.05
CA ASP A 94 -0.64 8.47 13.90
C ASP A 94 -1.84 9.37 14.25
N LEU A 95 -2.49 9.13 15.39
CA LEU A 95 -3.61 9.92 15.88
C LEU A 95 -3.20 11.35 16.23
N ALA A 96 -2.02 11.54 16.85
CA ALA A 96 -1.46 12.85 17.14
C ALA A 96 -1.19 13.65 15.87
N SER A 97 -0.59 13.02 14.85
CA SER A 97 -0.34 13.65 13.54
C SER A 97 -1.62 13.96 12.78
N MET A 98 -2.67 13.16 12.96
CA MET A 98 -4.02 13.44 12.48
C MET A 98 -4.76 14.50 13.31
N ARG A 99 -4.23 14.90 14.47
CA ARG A 99 -4.87 15.73 15.50
C ARG A 99 -6.26 15.19 15.90
N ILE A 100 -6.36 13.88 16.07
CA ILE A 100 -7.57 13.18 16.51
C ILE A 100 -7.31 12.60 17.91
N ASN A 101 -8.20 12.87 18.85
CA ASN A 101 -8.19 12.23 20.16
C ASN A 101 -9.27 11.13 20.19
N HIS A 102 -8.85 9.89 20.42
CA HIS A 102 -9.75 8.73 20.45
C HIS A 102 -9.44 7.80 21.61
N ARG A 103 -10.47 7.35 22.34
CA ARG A 103 -10.30 6.57 23.57
C ARG A 103 -10.25 5.06 23.33
N ARG A 104 -11.02 4.55 22.36
CA ARG A 104 -11.16 3.12 22.11
C ARG A 104 -10.09 2.67 21.11
N VAL A 105 -8.92 2.34 21.64
CA VAL A 105 -7.73 2.03 20.84
C VAL A 105 -7.17 0.68 21.25
N ILE A 106 -6.86 -0.16 20.25
CA ILE A 106 -6.04 -1.36 20.40
C ILE A 106 -4.69 -1.06 19.76
N ASP A 107 -3.69 -0.78 20.59
CA ASP A 107 -2.31 -0.56 20.14
C ASP A 107 -1.50 -1.86 20.28
N THR A 108 -1.21 -2.49 19.14
CA THR A 108 -0.47 -3.76 19.09
C THR A 108 0.96 -3.66 19.62
N ALA A 109 1.56 -2.47 19.64
CA ALA A 109 2.87 -2.25 20.23
C ALA A 109 2.85 -2.42 21.76
N LEU A 110 1.68 -2.29 22.40
CA LEU A 110 1.53 -2.41 23.86
C LEU A 110 1.08 -3.82 24.30
N ILE A 111 0.51 -4.60 23.37
CA ILE A 111 0.01 -5.97 23.64
C ILE A 111 1.15 -6.96 23.79
N PHE A 112 2.19 -6.82 22.97
CA PHE A 112 3.32 -7.73 22.91
C PHE A 112 4.57 -7.06 23.45
N ARG A 113 5.43 -7.86 24.09
CA ARG A 113 6.72 -7.45 24.62
C ARG A 113 7.79 -8.45 24.23
N ARG A 114 9.01 -7.96 24.11
CA ARG A 114 10.17 -8.85 23.95
C ARG A 114 10.41 -9.65 25.23
N LYS A 115 10.82 -10.91 25.08
CA LYS A 115 11.25 -11.80 26.17
C LYS A 115 12.40 -11.16 26.93
N ASP A 116 13.40 -10.69 26.18
CA ASP A 116 14.63 -10.10 26.69
C ASP A 116 14.86 -8.68 26.15
N GLY A 117 15.47 -7.82 26.98
CA GLY A 117 15.87 -6.47 26.59
C GLY A 117 15.71 -5.43 27.68
N SER A 118 16.39 -4.29 27.50
CA SER A 118 16.19 -3.10 28.34
C SER A 118 14.74 -2.61 28.20
N PRO A 119 14.16 -1.94 29.21
CA PRO A 119 12.80 -1.37 29.13
C PRO A 119 12.60 -0.51 27.86
N SER A 120 13.63 0.20 27.42
CA SER A 120 13.65 1.01 26.19
C SER A 120 13.53 0.22 24.88
N ARG A 121 13.75 -1.10 24.89
CA ARG A 121 13.67 -2.00 23.73
C ARG A 121 12.63 -3.10 23.92
N ALA A 122 11.84 -3.02 24.99
CA ALA A 122 10.83 -4.02 25.32
C ALA A 122 9.67 -4.04 24.31
N THR A 123 9.38 -2.91 23.67
CA THR A 123 8.37 -2.81 22.62
C THR A 123 8.91 -3.34 21.28
N PRO A 124 8.33 -4.42 20.73
CA PRO A 124 8.69 -4.94 19.41
C PRO A 124 8.15 -4.03 18.31
N GLY A 125 8.84 -3.95 17.17
CA GLY A 125 8.31 -3.27 15.98
C GLY A 125 7.32 -4.15 15.24
N LEU A 126 6.49 -3.55 14.37
CA LEU A 126 5.52 -4.30 13.57
C LEU A 126 6.17 -5.36 12.66
N LYS A 127 7.37 -5.08 12.14
CA LYS A 127 8.17 -6.05 11.36
C LYS A 127 8.54 -7.30 12.19
N ASP A 128 8.76 -7.14 13.49
CA ASP A 128 9.04 -8.27 14.39
C ASP A 128 7.76 -9.07 14.66
N LEU A 129 6.64 -8.38 14.88
CA LEU A 129 5.36 -9.03 15.13
C LEU A 129 4.89 -9.85 13.93
N THR A 130 4.99 -9.30 12.72
CA THR A 130 4.61 -9.99 11.48
C THR A 130 5.49 -11.21 11.23
N LYS A 131 6.81 -11.08 11.38
CA LYS A 131 7.75 -12.19 11.20
C LYS A 131 7.51 -13.31 12.22
N PHE A 132 7.40 -12.97 13.50
CA PHE A 132 7.32 -13.97 14.56
C PHE A 132 5.91 -14.56 14.76
N LEU A 133 4.86 -13.72 14.77
CA LEU A 133 3.50 -14.18 15.07
C LEU A 133 2.74 -14.63 13.83
N LEU A 134 2.99 -14.00 12.68
CA LEU A 134 2.20 -14.20 11.46
C LEU A 134 2.95 -14.96 10.37
N GLY A 135 4.25 -15.21 10.54
CA GLY A 135 5.06 -16.02 9.64
C GLY A 135 5.36 -15.37 8.29
N PHE A 136 5.33 -14.03 8.18
CA PHE A 136 5.71 -13.33 6.95
C PHE A 136 6.58 -12.11 7.23
N GLU A 137 7.45 -11.77 6.28
CA GLU A 137 8.27 -10.57 6.36
C GLU A 137 7.61 -9.38 5.68
N MET A 138 7.65 -8.22 6.35
CA MET A 138 7.17 -6.98 5.75
C MET A 138 8.17 -6.43 4.72
N PRO A 139 7.70 -5.68 3.70
CA PRO A 139 8.57 -4.99 2.76
C PRO A 139 9.60 -4.07 3.43
N GLN A 140 10.70 -3.79 2.73
CA GLN A 140 11.75 -2.90 3.26
C GLN A 140 11.25 -1.46 3.44
N GLY A 141 10.50 -0.94 2.47
CA GLY A 141 9.80 0.35 2.59
C GLY A 141 8.47 0.25 3.34
N HIS A 142 8.04 1.37 3.91
CA HIS A 142 6.76 1.51 4.59
C HIS A 142 5.64 1.84 3.61
N ASP A 143 4.56 1.06 3.65
CA ASP A 143 3.29 1.41 3.05
C ASP A 143 2.21 1.40 4.13
N SER A 144 1.55 2.53 4.34
CA SER A 144 0.57 2.71 5.42
C SER A 144 -0.62 1.75 5.33
N THR A 145 -0.97 1.25 4.13
CA THR A 145 -2.02 0.25 3.99
C THR A 145 -1.53 -1.12 4.47
N VAL A 146 -0.32 -1.51 4.09
CA VAL A 146 0.30 -2.76 4.54
C VAL A 146 0.48 -2.75 6.06
N ASP A 147 0.96 -1.63 6.61
CA ASP A 147 1.15 -1.45 8.05
C ASP A 147 -0.20 -1.54 8.81
N ALA A 148 -1.26 -0.94 8.30
CA ALA A 148 -2.60 -1.03 8.88
C ALA A 148 -3.16 -2.47 8.84
N GLN A 149 -2.99 -3.17 7.72
CA GLN A 149 -3.40 -4.58 7.59
C GLN A 149 -2.65 -5.47 8.57
N ALA A 150 -1.32 -5.37 8.59
CA ALA A 150 -0.45 -6.14 9.47
C ALA A 150 -0.78 -5.91 10.96
N SER A 151 -1.03 -4.65 11.34
CA SER A 151 -1.45 -4.31 12.70
C SER A 151 -2.78 -4.97 13.07
N MET A 152 -3.77 -4.96 12.16
CA MET A 152 -5.04 -5.65 12.38
C MET A 152 -4.86 -7.17 12.50
N MET A 153 -3.99 -7.78 11.71
CA MET A 153 -3.68 -9.22 11.83
C MET A 153 -3.08 -9.55 13.20
N ALA A 154 -2.12 -8.74 13.67
CA ALA A 154 -1.49 -8.93 14.97
C ALA A 154 -2.50 -8.76 16.12
N ALA A 155 -3.44 -7.81 16.02
CA ALA A 155 -4.52 -7.66 17.00
C ALA A 155 -5.48 -8.88 17.00
N LYS A 156 -5.84 -9.39 15.82
CA LYS A 156 -6.64 -10.62 15.70
C LYS A 156 -5.91 -11.85 16.23
N TYR A 157 -4.60 -11.93 16.04
CA TYR A 157 -3.75 -12.96 16.63
C TYR A 157 -3.81 -12.89 18.16
N ALA A 158 -3.62 -11.69 18.73
CA ALA A 158 -3.67 -11.46 20.18
C ALA A 158 -4.99 -11.90 20.82
N ALA A 159 -6.10 -11.78 20.10
CA ALA A 159 -7.41 -12.19 20.59
C ALA A 159 -7.57 -13.72 20.74
N ARG A 160 -6.67 -14.52 20.15
CA ARG A 160 -6.79 -15.99 20.09
C ARG A 160 -5.59 -16.73 20.67
N HIS A 161 -4.53 -16.02 21.04
CA HIS A 161 -3.26 -16.59 21.44
C HIS A 161 -2.70 -15.86 22.66
N GLU A 162 -1.62 -16.40 23.21
CA GLU A 162 -0.88 -15.78 24.30
C GLU A 162 -0.35 -14.40 23.88
N THR A 163 -0.26 -13.48 24.84
CA THR A 163 0.24 -12.11 24.65
C THR A 163 1.28 -11.79 25.73
N GLY A 164 1.85 -10.57 25.72
CA GLY A 164 2.91 -10.19 26.66
C GLY A 164 4.30 -10.60 26.16
N ARG A 165 5.15 -11.14 27.04
CA ARG A 165 6.58 -11.38 26.78
C ARG A 165 6.84 -12.64 25.96
N ILE A 166 6.40 -12.64 24.71
CA ILE A 166 6.54 -13.79 23.82
C ILE A 166 7.44 -13.52 22.62
N ILE A 167 7.74 -12.25 22.31
CA ILE A 167 8.51 -11.88 21.13
C ILE A 167 10.00 -12.06 21.39
N PRO A 168 10.77 -12.71 20.52
CA PRO A 168 12.22 -12.79 20.65
C PRO A 168 12.92 -11.42 20.57
N SER A 169 14.21 -11.39 20.90
CA SER A 169 15.01 -10.19 20.70
C SER A 169 15.14 -9.85 19.20
N ALA A 170 15.43 -8.59 18.87
CA ALA A 170 15.62 -8.19 17.46
C ALA A 170 16.82 -8.91 16.84
N LEU A 171 17.83 -9.21 17.66
CA LEU A 171 19.02 -9.94 17.27
C LEU A 171 18.68 -11.39 16.90
N GLU A 172 17.80 -12.04 17.66
CA GLU A 172 17.32 -13.40 17.32
C GLU A 172 16.50 -13.42 16.03
N LEU A 173 15.68 -12.39 15.78
CA LEU A 173 14.81 -12.36 14.60
C LEU A 173 15.53 -11.97 13.31
N HIS A 174 16.50 -11.05 13.37
CA HIS A 174 17.11 -10.43 12.18
C HIS A 174 18.63 -10.54 12.12
N GLY A 175 19.27 -11.10 13.15
CA GLY A 175 20.72 -11.08 13.26
C GLY A 175 21.29 -9.69 13.59
N PRO A 176 22.62 -9.54 13.57
CA PRO A 176 23.28 -8.27 13.89
C PRO A 176 22.90 -7.16 12.91
N ARG A 177 22.60 -5.96 13.42
CA ARG A 177 22.34 -4.79 12.57
C ARG A 177 23.63 -4.37 11.83
N THR A 178 23.62 -4.45 10.51
CA THR A 178 24.55 -3.69 9.66
C THR A 178 23.99 -2.27 9.51
N LYS A 179 24.68 -1.26 10.05
CA LYS A 179 24.31 0.14 9.77
C LYS A 179 24.81 0.49 8.37
N GLU A 180 23.91 0.66 7.41
CA GLU A 180 24.23 1.43 6.21
C GLU A 180 24.21 2.93 6.57
N PRO A 181 25.25 3.71 6.24
CA PRO A 181 25.33 5.11 6.60
C PRO A 181 24.20 5.93 5.95
N ARG A 182 23.53 6.77 6.76
CA ARG A 182 22.44 7.65 6.33
C ARG A 182 22.93 9.04 5.88
N GLU A 183 24.24 9.25 5.82
CA GLU A 183 24.87 10.56 5.66
C GLU A 183 25.81 10.54 4.46
N GLU A 184 25.34 11.00 3.28
CA GLU A 184 26.17 11.66 2.24
C GLU A 184 25.38 12.03 0.97
N ALA A 185 24.21 11.42 0.72
CA ALA A 185 23.44 11.68 -0.50
C ALA A 185 22.81 13.10 -0.59
N ILE A 186 22.65 13.80 0.54
CA ILE A 186 21.94 15.10 0.60
C ILE A 186 22.80 16.27 0.09
N ARG A 187 24.13 16.14 0.07
CA ARG A 187 25.02 17.27 -0.31
C ARG A 187 25.26 17.44 -1.82
N LEU A 188 24.93 16.45 -2.64
CA LEU A 188 25.23 16.49 -4.09
C LEU A 188 24.04 16.91 -4.97
N GLU A 189 22.80 16.83 -4.49
CA GLU A 189 21.62 17.24 -5.27
C GLU A 189 21.30 18.73 -5.16
N ALA A 190 21.83 19.45 -4.16
CA ALA A 190 21.59 20.88 -3.97
C ALA A 190 22.33 21.80 -4.97
N ASN A 191 23.27 21.28 -5.78
CA ASN A 191 24.13 22.09 -6.66
C ASN A 191 23.96 21.80 -8.16
N LYS A 192 22.90 21.13 -8.62
CA LYS A 192 22.62 21.03 -10.06
C LYS A 192 21.63 22.11 -10.49
N GLU A 193 22.19 23.24 -10.94
CA GLU A 193 21.51 24.19 -11.81
C GLU A 193 20.92 23.47 -13.02
N TYR A 194 19.67 23.79 -13.32
CA TYR A 194 18.94 23.33 -14.49
C TYR A 194 19.54 23.92 -15.77
N THR A 195 20.03 23.08 -16.67
CA THR A 195 20.21 23.41 -18.10
C THR A 195 19.67 22.27 -18.98
N GLU A 196 19.27 22.64 -20.18
CA GLU A 196 18.22 22.07 -21.05
C GLU A 196 18.31 20.59 -21.49
N ALA A 197 17.15 20.14 -21.98
CA ALA A 197 16.77 18.80 -22.40
C ALA A 197 17.55 18.21 -23.59
N ALA A 198 17.76 16.89 -23.56
CA ALA A 198 18.12 16.08 -24.74
C ALA A 198 17.18 14.86 -24.90
N LYS A 199 16.82 14.57 -26.15
CA LYS A 199 15.80 13.61 -26.63
C LYS A 199 16.21 12.13 -26.42
N PRO A 200 15.23 11.19 -26.31
CA PRO A 200 15.53 9.77 -26.14
C PRO A 200 15.64 9.02 -27.48
N THR A 201 16.63 8.14 -27.57
CA THR A 201 16.77 7.14 -28.65
C THR A 201 16.35 5.77 -28.13
N ALA A 202 15.60 5.03 -28.94
CA ALA A 202 15.00 3.74 -28.60
C ALA A 202 15.99 2.58 -28.72
N VAL A 203 15.85 1.57 -27.84
CA VAL A 203 16.39 0.22 -28.08
C VAL A 203 15.36 -0.81 -27.63
N ASN A 204 15.06 -1.74 -28.55
CA ASN A 204 14.16 -2.87 -28.39
C ASN A 204 14.80 -3.97 -27.54
N ALA A 205 14.00 -4.71 -26.77
CA ALA A 205 14.38 -6.01 -26.22
C ALA A 205 13.26 -7.05 -26.44
N PRO A 206 13.63 -8.33 -26.72
CA PRO A 206 12.73 -9.34 -27.26
C PRO A 206 12.10 -10.20 -26.15
N VAL A 207 11.04 -10.90 -26.58
CA VAL A 207 10.19 -11.83 -25.83
C VAL A 207 10.89 -13.17 -25.66
N ASN A 208 10.88 -13.79 -24.45
CA ASN A 208 10.57 -15.22 -24.36
C ASN A 208 10.19 -15.78 -22.97
N GLU A 209 9.11 -16.58 -23.00
CA GLU A 209 8.83 -17.90 -22.39
C GLU A 209 9.38 -18.32 -21.01
N ALA A 210 8.45 -18.45 -20.04
CA ALA A 210 8.30 -19.49 -18.99
C ALA A 210 7.49 -18.87 -17.83
N SER A 211 6.15 -18.93 -17.68
CA SER A 211 5.14 -20.00 -17.71
C SER A 211 5.30 -21.15 -16.69
N TYR A 212 4.28 -21.22 -15.82
CA TYR A 212 3.74 -22.36 -15.06
C TYR A 212 4.31 -22.69 -13.65
N ILE A 213 3.47 -22.53 -12.62
CA ILE A 213 3.50 -23.35 -11.40
C ILE A 213 2.19 -24.13 -11.37
N ASP A 214 2.34 -25.44 -11.49
CA ASP A 214 1.29 -26.44 -11.47
C ASP A 214 0.78 -26.65 -10.03
N MET A 215 -0.53 -26.52 -9.83
CA MET A 215 -1.20 -26.71 -8.55
C MET A 215 -1.38 -28.20 -8.18
N ALA A 216 -0.82 -29.15 -8.94
CA ALA A 216 -0.98 -30.58 -8.70
C ALA A 216 0.10 -31.26 -7.82
N ALA A 217 1.20 -30.61 -7.46
CA ALA A 217 2.34 -31.28 -6.81
C ALA A 217 2.49 -31.01 -5.30
N MET A 218 1.47 -31.31 -4.50
CA MET A 218 1.65 -31.74 -3.11
C MET A 218 1.74 -33.27 -3.07
N LYS A 219 2.88 -33.84 -3.51
CA LYS A 219 3.31 -35.19 -3.11
C LYS A 219 4.79 -35.44 -3.47
N LYS A 220 5.54 -35.82 -2.42
CA LYS A 220 6.86 -36.48 -2.36
C LYS A 220 8.15 -35.67 -2.61
N GLU A 221 8.87 -35.51 -1.49
CA GLU A 221 10.32 -35.70 -1.21
C GLU A 221 11.38 -35.64 -2.32
N GLY A 222 12.52 -34.99 -2.00
CA GLY A 222 13.86 -35.55 -2.27
C GLY A 222 14.95 -34.62 -2.83
N ALA A 223 15.88 -34.21 -1.96
CA ALA A 223 17.35 -34.03 -2.11
C ALA A 223 18.00 -33.19 -3.25
N GLY A 224 19.02 -32.40 -2.87
CA GLY A 224 20.22 -32.15 -3.71
C GLY A 224 20.62 -30.68 -3.93
N GLU A 225 21.81 -30.29 -3.43
CA GLU A 225 22.46 -28.98 -3.53
C GLU A 225 22.99 -28.64 -4.95
N THR A 226 23.05 -27.36 -5.33
CA THR A 226 24.28 -26.55 -5.57
C THR A 226 23.99 -25.21 -6.26
N ALA A 227 24.81 -24.21 -5.92
CA ALA A 227 24.66 -22.79 -6.20
C ALA A 227 25.27 -22.32 -7.55
N SER A 228 24.79 -21.20 -8.10
CA SER A 228 25.61 -20.00 -8.44
C SER A 228 24.74 -18.84 -8.97
N ARG A 229 25.34 -17.66 -9.08
CA ARG A 229 24.78 -16.32 -8.82
C ARG A 229 24.30 -15.53 -10.05
N LYS A 230 23.22 -14.77 -9.78
CA LYS A 230 22.92 -13.35 -10.12
C LYS A 230 22.92 -12.89 -11.59
N ASN A 231 21.72 -12.54 -12.07
CA ASN A 231 21.30 -11.13 -12.26
C ASN A 231 19.85 -11.09 -12.80
N GLY A 232 18.90 -10.56 -12.02
CA GLY A 232 17.50 -10.38 -12.43
C GLY A 232 16.67 -9.76 -11.31
N MET A 233 15.82 -8.80 -11.65
CA MET A 233 15.13 -7.84 -10.76
C MET A 233 14.59 -8.43 -9.44
N SER A 234 14.83 -7.72 -8.35
CA SER A 234 14.57 -8.15 -6.97
C SER A 234 13.10 -8.48 -6.70
N GLU A 235 12.90 -9.57 -5.95
CA GLU A 235 11.65 -10.06 -5.33
C GLU A 235 10.79 -8.97 -4.65
N ALA A 236 11.37 -7.80 -4.32
CA ALA A 236 10.67 -6.63 -3.80
C ALA A 236 9.60 -6.04 -4.76
N MET A 237 9.72 -6.24 -6.07
CA MET A 237 8.74 -5.73 -7.06
C MET A 237 7.49 -6.62 -7.15
N ILE A 238 7.59 -7.87 -6.66
CA ILE A 238 6.51 -8.88 -6.63
C ILE A 238 5.55 -8.63 -5.45
N ALA A 239 5.87 -7.73 -4.51
CA ALA A 239 5.10 -7.48 -3.29
C ALA A 239 3.83 -6.59 -3.45
N ARG A 240 3.29 -6.40 -4.66
CA ARG A 240 1.98 -5.76 -4.86
C ARG A 240 0.96 -6.79 -5.29
N SER A 241 -0.15 -6.84 -4.56
CA SER A 241 -1.11 -7.95 -4.52
C SER A 241 -1.53 -8.47 -5.90
N CYS A 242 -1.91 -9.76 -5.98
CA CYS A 242 -2.56 -10.37 -7.15
C CYS A 242 -3.97 -9.80 -7.41
N ARG A 243 -4.21 -8.55 -7.03
CA ARG A 243 -5.51 -7.89 -7.06
C ARG A 243 -5.43 -6.54 -7.76
N LEU A 244 -6.48 -6.27 -8.52
CA LEU A 244 -6.74 -4.96 -9.12
C LEU A 244 -7.98 -4.34 -8.46
N ARG A 245 -8.01 -3.02 -8.35
CA ARG A 245 -9.17 -2.26 -7.84
C ARG A 245 -9.97 -1.68 -9.00
N VAL A 246 -11.25 -2.05 -9.08
CA VAL A 246 -12.20 -1.42 -9.99
C VAL A 246 -13.02 -0.41 -9.19
N HIS A 247 -13.02 0.87 -9.60
CA HIS A 247 -13.72 1.93 -8.90
C HIS A 247 -14.37 2.92 -9.87
N ARG A 248 -15.16 3.87 -9.35
CA ARG A 248 -16.06 4.74 -10.15
C ARG A 248 -17.16 3.96 -10.90
N ILE A 249 -17.51 2.76 -10.44
CA ILE A 249 -18.48 1.87 -11.07
C ILE A 249 -19.89 2.48 -11.00
N PRO A 250 -20.55 2.83 -12.11
CA PRO A 250 -21.92 3.36 -12.09
C PRO A 250 -22.97 2.30 -11.75
N LYS A 251 -24.11 2.73 -11.20
CA LYS A 251 -25.28 1.85 -10.98
C LYS A 251 -25.72 1.20 -12.29
N GLY A 252 -26.03 -0.09 -12.25
CA GLY A 252 -26.40 -0.89 -13.43
C GLY A 252 -25.29 -1.78 -13.99
N ILE A 253 -24.11 -1.78 -13.36
CA ILE A 253 -23.04 -2.77 -13.54
C ILE A 253 -23.05 -3.72 -12.35
N SER A 254 -22.95 -5.02 -12.61
CA SER A 254 -22.83 -6.10 -11.62
C SER A 254 -21.39 -6.62 -11.56
N SER A 255 -21.05 -7.39 -10.51
CA SER A 255 -19.75 -8.06 -10.41
C SER A 255 -19.52 -9.05 -11.57
N ARG A 256 -20.59 -9.68 -12.09
CA ARG A 256 -20.52 -10.57 -13.26
C ARG A 256 -20.13 -9.83 -14.54
N ASP A 257 -20.57 -8.58 -14.70
CA ASP A 257 -20.18 -7.76 -15.85
C ASP A 257 -18.69 -7.40 -15.80
N ILE A 258 -18.13 -7.24 -14.60
CA ILE A 258 -16.70 -6.99 -14.38
C ILE A 258 -15.90 -8.25 -14.66
N GLU A 259 -16.36 -9.41 -14.19
CA GLU A 259 -15.75 -10.70 -14.52
C GLU A 259 -15.71 -10.94 -16.04
N LYS A 260 -16.87 -10.75 -16.69
CA LYS A 260 -17.01 -10.82 -18.14
C LYS A 260 -16.05 -9.87 -18.86
N PHE A 261 -15.89 -8.64 -18.36
CA PHE A 261 -14.93 -7.69 -18.92
C PHE A 261 -13.51 -8.27 -18.96
N PHE A 262 -13.01 -8.87 -17.88
CA PHE A 262 -11.65 -9.43 -17.86
C PHE A 262 -11.51 -10.63 -18.80
N ILE A 263 -12.49 -11.53 -18.83
CA ILE A 263 -12.47 -12.70 -19.71
C ILE A 263 -12.46 -12.26 -21.19
N GLU A 264 -13.32 -11.30 -21.56
CA GLU A 264 -13.50 -10.93 -22.97
C GLU A 264 -12.47 -9.89 -23.45
N ASN A 265 -12.11 -8.91 -22.61
CA ASN A 265 -11.28 -7.77 -23.03
C ASN A 265 -9.81 -7.97 -22.70
N THR A 266 -9.50 -8.74 -21.65
CA THR A 266 -8.10 -8.99 -21.24
C THR A 266 -7.68 -10.42 -21.50
N GLN A 267 -8.61 -11.34 -21.79
CA GLN A 267 -8.35 -12.78 -21.93
C GLN A 267 -7.73 -13.41 -20.67
N ILE A 268 -7.89 -12.76 -19.52
CA ILE A 268 -7.38 -13.27 -18.24
C ILE A 268 -8.58 -13.59 -17.37
N VAL A 269 -8.65 -14.82 -16.86
CA VAL A 269 -9.71 -15.26 -15.96
C VAL A 269 -9.36 -14.82 -14.53
N PRO A 270 -10.19 -13.99 -13.87
CA PRO A 270 -10.03 -13.70 -12.46
C PRO A 270 -10.26 -14.95 -11.61
N ALA A 271 -9.49 -15.11 -10.53
CA ALA A 271 -9.76 -16.11 -9.50
C ALA A 271 -10.99 -15.76 -8.65
N ALA A 272 -11.25 -14.47 -8.43
CA ALA A 272 -12.45 -13.99 -7.75
C ALA A 272 -12.78 -12.54 -8.08
N VAL A 273 -14.06 -12.22 -8.25
CA VAL A 273 -14.57 -10.83 -8.33
C VAL A 273 -15.47 -10.57 -7.13
N GLU A 274 -15.10 -9.59 -6.30
CA GLU A 274 -15.89 -9.24 -5.11
C GLU A 274 -17.21 -8.56 -5.48
N LYS A 275 -18.19 -8.64 -4.58
CA LYS A 275 -19.43 -7.87 -4.72
C LYS A 275 -19.11 -6.38 -4.74
N ILE A 276 -19.84 -5.63 -5.59
CA ILE A 276 -19.65 -4.18 -5.67
C ILE A 276 -20.14 -3.54 -4.38
N ALA A 277 -19.22 -2.89 -3.67
CA ALA A 277 -19.52 -2.07 -2.52
C ALA A 277 -19.99 -0.69 -2.99
N TRP A 278 -21.13 -0.23 -2.47
CA TRP A 278 -21.73 1.06 -2.78
C TRP A 278 -21.59 1.97 -1.56
N LEU A 279 -20.91 3.10 -1.72
CA LEU A 279 -20.80 4.08 -0.64
C LEU A 279 -22.15 4.79 -0.43
N PRO A 280 -22.60 5.00 0.83
CA PRO A 280 -23.80 5.79 1.12
C PRO A 280 -23.68 7.19 0.51
N ASN A 281 -24.74 7.66 -0.16
CA ASN A 281 -24.80 8.96 -0.83
C ASN A 281 -23.87 9.15 -2.03
N GLN A 282 -23.29 8.07 -2.57
CA GLN A 282 -22.56 8.12 -3.85
C GLN A 282 -23.26 7.28 -4.92
N ASN A 283 -23.30 7.80 -6.14
CA ASN A 283 -23.79 7.08 -7.32
C ASN A 283 -22.72 6.17 -7.96
N ARG A 284 -21.64 5.85 -7.22
CA ARG A 284 -20.52 5.05 -7.72
C ARG A 284 -20.06 4.03 -6.70
N GLY A 285 -19.80 2.81 -7.17
CA GLY A 285 -19.28 1.70 -6.38
C GLY A 285 -17.82 1.36 -6.70
N SER A 286 -17.30 0.41 -5.93
CA SER A 286 -15.99 -0.19 -6.15
C SER A 286 -15.97 -1.67 -5.76
N CYS A 287 -15.08 -2.45 -6.37
CA CYS A 287 -14.78 -3.83 -5.98
C CYS A 287 -13.31 -4.16 -6.24
N SER A 288 -12.83 -5.22 -5.60
CA SER A 288 -11.50 -5.79 -5.86
C SER A 288 -11.63 -7.06 -6.71
N VAL A 289 -10.68 -7.25 -7.62
CA VAL A 289 -10.61 -8.39 -8.54
C VAL A 289 -9.32 -9.12 -8.28
N THR A 290 -9.40 -10.41 -7.95
CA THR A 290 -8.27 -11.28 -7.58
C THR A 290 -7.90 -12.18 -8.74
N PHE A 291 -6.61 -12.37 -8.97
CA PHE A 291 -6.04 -13.26 -9.97
C PHE A 291 -5.21 -14.35 -9.29
N SER A 292 -4.96 -15.44 -10.02
CA SER A 292 -4.20 -16.58 -9.52
C SER A 292 -2.75 -16.23 -9.17
N THR A 293 -2.13 -15.32 -9.92
CA THR A 293 -0.77 -14.82 -9.66
C THR A 293 -0.66 -13.32 -9.95
N ASN A 294 0.43 -12.71 -9.49
CA ASN A 294 0.74 -11.30 -9.77
C ASN A 294 0.97 -11.05 -11.26
N ALA A 295 1.56 -12.01 -11.98
CA ALA A 295 1.73 -11.94 -13.42
C ALA A 295 0.37 -11.87 -14.14
N HIS A 296 -0.61 -12.67 -13.72
CA HIS A 296 -1.96 -12.59 -14.27
C HIS A 296 -2.62 -11.24 -13.97
N ALA A 297 -2.44 -10.69 -12.77
CA ALA A 297 -2.96 -9.35 -12.43
C ALA A 297 -2.31 -8.25 -13.28
N ALA A 298 -0.98 -8.31 -13.47
CA ALA A 298 -0.24 -7.38 -14.30
C ALA A 298 -0.69 -7.46 -15.77
N LEU A 299 -0.76 -8.67 -16.34
CA LEU A 299 -1.24 -8.90 -17.70
C LEU A 299 -2.68 -8.44 -17.88
N ALA A 300 -3.57 -8.71 -16.91
CA ALA A 300 -4.94 -8.23 -16.94
C ALA A 300 -5.00 -6.69 -16.96
N PHE A 301 -4.18 -6.03 -16.15
CA PHE A 301 -4.09 -4.56 -16.14
C PHE A 301 -3.52 -4.02 -17.46
N GLU A 302 -2.45 -4.61 -17.98
CA GLU A 302 -1.79 -4.21 -19.23
C GLU A 302 -2.71 -4.35 -20.44
N SER A 303 -3.35 -5.52 -20.57
CA SER A 303 -4.27 -5.87 -21.66
C SER A 303 -5.60 -5.10 -21.60
N ALA A 304 -5.98 -4.56 -20.44
CA ALA A 304 -7.19 -3.75 -20.31
C ALA A 304 -7.11 -2.49 -21.19
N LYS A 305 -7.99 -2.44 -22.21
CA LYS A 305 -8.09 -1.33 -23.15
C LYS A 305 -9.05 -0.24 -22.64
N GLY A 306 -8.75 1.01 -22.99
CA GLY A 306 -9.62 2.13 -22.70
C GLY A 306 -10.87 2.18 -23.57
N PRO A 307 -11.81 3.10 -23.29
CA PRO A 307 -13.18 3.11 -23.83
C PRO A 307 -13.36 3.25 -25.35
N ASN A 308 -12.27 3.36 -26.13
CA ASN A 308 -12.24 3.35 -27.59
C ASN A 308 -10.96 2.66 -28.12
N GLY A 309 -10.42 1.67 -27.40
CA GLY A 309 -9.16 0.99 -27.76
C GLY A 309 -7.88 1.78 -27.44
N LYS A 310 -7.98 3.10 -27.16
CA LYS A 310 -6.87 3.93 -26.70
C LYS A 310 -6.72 3.82 -25.18
N THR A 311 -5.54 3.44 -24.73
CA THR A 311 -5.22 3.28 -23.30
C THR A 311 -4.32 4.43 -22.86
N LYS A 312 -4.80 5.23 -21.90
CA LYS A 312 -3.97 6.21 -21.19
C LYS A 312 -3.80 5.73 -19.75
N VAL A 313 -2.56 5.41 -19.37
CA VAL A 313 -2.21 5.16 -17.97
C VAL A 313 -2.03 6.52 -17.30
N THR A 314 -2.70 6.69 -16.18
CA THR A 314 -2.54 7.83 -15.29
C THR A 314 -2.18 7.31 -13.91
N ASN A 315 -1.68 8.16 -13.03
CA ASN A 315 -1.46 7.77 -11.65
C ASN A 315 -2.64 8.23 -10.79
N ASP A 316 -2.98 7.46 -9.76
CA ASP A 316 -3.93 7.90 -8.75
C ASP A 316 -3.28 8.91 -7.79
N SER A 317 -4.03 9.32 -6.77
CA SER A 317 -3.55 10.30 -5.77
C SER A 317 -2.38 9.81 -4.92
N ILE A 318 -2.02 8.52 -4.98
CA ILE A 318 -0.90 7.92 -4.25
C ILE A 318 0.21 7.43 -5.20
N GLY A 319 0.13 7.77 -6.50
CA GLY A 319 1.15 7.43 -7.49
C GLY A 319 1.01 6.04 -8.13
N ARG A 320 -0.05 5.28 -7.84
CA ARG A 320 -0.26 3.94 -8.42
C ARG A 320 -0.86 4.05 -9.83
N PRO A 321 -0.46 3.17 -10.76
CA PRO A 321 -1.02 3.16 -12.12
C PRO A 321 -2.52 2.88 -12.12
N GLN A 322 -3.26 3.65 -12.91
CA GLN A 322 -4.68 3.48 -13.17
C GLN A 322 -5.03 3.78 -14.63
N LYS A 323 -6.05 3.09 -15.14
CA LYS A 323 -6.61 3.22 -16.49
C LYS A 323 -8.11 3.47 -16.39
N THR A 324 -8.65 4.19 -17.37
CA THR A 324 -10.10 4.25 -17.57
C THR A 324 -10.49 3.17 -18.57
N ILE A 325 -11.46 2.33 -18.21
CA ILE A 325 -11.96 1.20 -19.01
C ILE A 325 -13.44 1.40 -19.35
N ALA A 326 -13.89 0.68 -20.39
CA ALA A 326 -15.31 0.54 -20.70
C ALA A 326 -15.81 -0.85 -20.30
N VAL A 327 -16.88 -0.90 -19.51
CA VAL A 327 -17.54 -2.15 -19.11
C VAL A 327 -18.94 -2.19 -19.72
N VAL A 328 -19.30 -3.31 -20.32
CA VAL A 328 -20.62 -3.55 -20.91
C VAL A 328 -21.43 -4.38 -19.92
N ASN A 329 -22.65 -3.94 -19.61
CA ASN A 329 -23.52 -4.72 -18.73
C ASN A 329 -24.27 -5.84 -19.47
N GLY A 330 -24.96 -6.71 -18.74
CA GLY A 330 -25.73 -7.82 -19.31
C GLY A 330 -26.81 -7.46 -20.34
N ILE A 331 -27.22 -6.19 -20.45
CA ILE A 331 -28.21 -5.70 -21.43
C ILE A 331 -27.52 -5.05 -22.65
N GLY A 332 -26.19 -5.06 -22.71
CA GLY A 332 -25.41 -4.49 -23.82
C GLY A 332 -25.12 -2.99 -23.71
N LYS A 333 -25.42 -2.36 -22.57
CA LYS A 333 -25.12 -0.94 -22.34
C LYS A 333 -23.66 -0.75 -21.91
N THR A 334 -22.94 0.10 -22.62
CA THR A 334 -21.52 0.40 -22.37
C THR A 334 -21.33 1.57 -21.42
N TYR A 335 -20.50 1.39 -20.39
CA TYR A 335 -20.12 2.41 -19.41
C TYR A 335 -18.63 2.74 -19.52
N LYS A 336 -18.32 3.93 -20.03
CA LYS A 336 -16.96 4.30 -20.48
C LYS A 336 -16.04 4.93 -19.43
N ASN A 337 -16.52 5.19 -18.21
CA ASN A 337 -15.82 5.97 -17.18
C ASN A 337 -15.55 5.15 -15.89
N VAL A 338 -15.28 3.86 -16.04
CA VAL A 338 -14.89 2.97 -14.94
C VAL A 338 -13.37 3.02 -14.78
N ALA A 339 -12.87 3.09 -13.55
CA ALA A 339 -11.44 3.11 -13.28
C ALA A 339 -10.94 1.73 -12.87
N LEU A 340 -9.83 1.32 -13.46
CA LEU A 340 -9.08 0.13 -13.10
C LEU A 340 -7.72 0.59 -12.54
N GLY A 341 -7.39 0.24 -11.31
CA GLY A 341 -6.15 0.62 -10.66
C GLY A 341 -5.39 -0.59 -10.12
N VAL A 342 -4.06 -0.48 -10.10
CA VAL A 342 -3.19 -1.44 -9.41
C VAL A 342 -3.25 -1.17 -7.91
N LEU A 343 -3.37 -2.23 -7.09
CA LEU A 343 -3.36 -2.14 -5.64
C LEU A 343 -1.95 -2.24 -5.07
#